data_AF-A0A2S9G287-F1
#
_entry.id   AF-A0A2S9G287-F1
#
_cell.length_a   1.000
_cell.length_b   1.000
_cell.length_c   1.000
_cell.angle_alpha   90.00
_cell.angle_beta   90.00
_cell.angle_gamma   90.00
#
_symmetry.space_group_name_H-M   'P 1'
#
loop_
_entity.id
_entity.type
_entity.pdbx_description
1 polymer ?
#
loop_
_entity_poly.entity_id
_entity_poly.type
_entity_poly.pdbx_seq_one_letter_code
_entity_poly.pdbx_strand_id
1 'polypeptide(L)'
;ARMGRRKLLLALMAVFTVGNLASMFAPSYDTLIAARFLAGLPHGAYFGVAALAAAHLMGPQNRAKAVAHVLTGLTVATVLGVPMA
;
A
#
# COMPACT_ATOMS: atom_id res chain seq x y z
N ALA A 1 -7.51 20.05 -0.33
CA ALA A 1 -7.02 19.85 1.04
C ALA A 1 -5.65 19.13 1.01
N ARG A 2 -4.55 19.81 1.33
CA ARG A 2 -3.21 19.17 1.41
C ARG A 2 -3.08 18.44 2.76
N MET A 3 -3.60 17.22 2.83
CA MET A 3 -3.34 16.34 3.97
C MET A 3 -1.84 15.99 3.97
N GLY A 4 -1.15 16.14 5.11
CA GLY A 4 0.27 15.81 5.21
C GLY A 4 0.51 14.38 4.76
N ARG A 5 1.47 14.15 3.84
CA ARG A 5 1.73 12.85 3.18
C ARG A 5 1.73 11.66 4.16
N ARG A 6 2.22 11.86 5.38
CA ARG A 6 2.21 10.87 6.47
C ARG A 6 0.80 10.46 6.92
N LYS A 7 -0.13 11.42 7.08
CA LYS A 7 -1.53 11.14 7.47
C LYS A 7 -2.28 10.40 6.37
N LEU A 8 -2.01 10.74 5.10
CA LEU A 8 -2.60 10.04 3.96
C LEU A 8 -2.13 8.59 3.87
N LEU A 9 -0.82 8.34 4.01
CA LEU A 9 -0.25 6.99 4.01
C LEU A 9 -0.82 6.14 5.15
N LEU A 10 -0.94 6.70 6.36
CA LEU A 10 -1.53 6.01 7.51
C LEU A 10 -3.02 5.71 7.32
N ALA A 11 -3.80 6.65 6.78
CA ALA A 11 -5.21 6.44 6.48
C ALA A 11 -5.41 5.35 5.41
N LEU A 12 -4.60 5.37 4.34
CA LEU A 12 -4.66 4.35 3.29
C LEU A 12 -4.27 2.97 3.83
N MET A 13 -3.25 2.87 4.68
CA MET A 13 -2.91 1.61 5.35
C MET A 13 -4.05 1.12 6.25
N ALA A 14 -4.66 2.00 7.05
CA ALA A 14 -5.77 1.61 7.92
C ALA A 14 -6.96 1.06 7.12
N VAL A 15 -7.34 1.73 6.03
CA VAL A 15 -8.42 1.27 5.14
C VAL A 15 -8.05 -0.08 4.50
N PHE A 16 -6.81 -0.25 4.06
CA PHE A 16 -6.35 -1.50 3.47
C PHE A 16 -6.39 -2.66 4.48
N THR A 17 -5.92 -2.44 5.71
CA THR A 17 -5.96 -3.44 6.78
C THR A 17 -7.39 -3.83 7.12
N VAL A 18 -8.29 -2.85 7.27
CA VAL A 18 -9.71 -3.11 7.56
C VAL A 18 -10.40 -3.84 6.41
N GLY A 19 -10.12 -3.47 5.15
CA GLY A 19 -10.69 -4.16 3.98
C GLY A 19 -10.24 -5.63 3.87
N ASN A 20 -8.99 -5.93 4.20
CA ASN A 20 -8.48 -7.30 4.24
C ASN A 20 -9.06 -8.09 5.42
N LEU A 21 -9.20 -7.49 6.60
CA LEU A 21 -9.90 -8.10 7.74
C LEU A 21 -11.38 -8.37 7.41
N ALA A 22 -12.06 -7.45 6.75
CA ALA A 22 -13.44 -7.66 6.30
C ALA A 22 -13.54 -8.81 5.28
N SER A 23 -12.50 -9.02 4.46
CA SER A 23 -12.43 -10.16 3.53
C SER A 23 -12.29 -11.50 4.25
N MET A 24 -11.69 -11.54 5.45
CA MET A 24 -11.61 -12.74 6.29
C MET A 24 -12.99 -13.18 6.82
N PHE A 25 -13.90 -12.23 7.05
CA PHE A 25 -15.26 -12.49 7.54
C PHE A 25 -16.32 -12.49 6.43
N ALA A 26 -15.93 -12.36 5.16
CA ALA A 26 -16.87 -12.28 4.04
C ALA A 26 -17.55 -13.65 3.82
N PRO A 27 -18.88 -13.77 4.03
CA PRO A 27 -19.59 -15.04 3.90
C PRO A 27 -19.99 -15.38 2.45
N SER A 28 -19.87 -14.43 1.51
CA SER A 28 -20.37 -14.56 0.13
C SER A 28 -19.41 -13.96 -0.90
N TYR A 29 -19.39 -14.55 -2.11
CA TYR A 29 -18.47 -14.18 -3.20
C TYR A 29 -18.60 -12.71 -3.64
N ASP A 30 -19.82 -12.17 -3.68
CA ASP A 30 -20.07 -10.76 -4.04
C ASP A 30 -19.50 -9.79 -3.00
N THR A 31 -19.67 -10.10 -1.71
CA THR A 31 -19.05 -9.32 -0.62
C THR A 31 -17.53 -9.41 -0.61
N LEU A 32 -16.97 -10.55 -1.04
CA LEU A 32 -15.52 -10.70 -1.21
C LEU A 32 -15.01 -9.81 -2.35
N ILE A 33 -15.68 -9.80 -3.51
CA ILE A 33 -15.31 -8.95 -4.65
C ILE A 33 -15.39 -7.47 -4.28
N ALA A 34 -16.46 -7.04 -3.62
CA ALA A 34 -16.61 -5.66 -3.16
C ALA A 34 -15.48 -5.26 -2.19
N ALA A 35 -15.16 -6.11 -1.21
CA ALA A 35 -14.06 -5.88 -0.28
C ALA A 35 -12.70 -5.82 -0.99
N ARG A 36 -12.45 -6.70 -1.96
CA ARG A 36 -11.20 -6.68 -2.78
C ARG A 36 -11.10 -5.44 -3.64
N PHE A 37 -12.20 -4.97 -4.23
CA PHE A 37 -12.22 -3.73 -5.00
C PHE A 37 -11.89 -2.52 -4.10
N LEU A 38 -12.52 -2.46 -2.92
CA LEU A 38 -12.26 -1.42 -1.94
C LEU A 38 -10.83 -1.47 -1.37
N ALA A 39 -10.24 -2.66 -1.24
CA ALA A 39 -8.85 -2.84 -0.78
C ALA A 39 -7.83 -2.57 -1.91
N GLY A 40 -8.16 -2.85 -3.17
CA GLY A 40 -7.29 -2.62 -4.31
C GLY A 40 -7.10 -1.13 -4.65
N LEU A 41 -8.15 -0.33 -4.49
CA LEU A 41 -8.14 1.12 -4.72
C LEU A 41 -7.06 1.87 -3.87
N PRO A 42 -6.98 1.68 -2.54
CA PRO A 42 -5.93 2.22 -1.69
C PRO A 42 -4.54 1.73 -2.06
N HIS A 43 -4.41 0.49 -2.54
CA HIS A 43 -3.12 -0.13 -2.80
C HIS A 43 -2.34 0.62 -3.89
N GLY A 44 -2.99 0.99 -5.00
CA GLY A 44 -2.39 1.80 -6.06
C GLY A 44 -2.02 3.21 -5.61
N ALA A 45 -2.92 3.86 -4.85
CA ALA A 45 -2.69 5.20 -4.31
C ALA A 45 -1.53 5.22 -3.29
N TYR A 46 -1.44 4.20 -2.42
CA TYR A 46 -0.38 4.05 -1.44
C TYR A 46 0.99 3.91 -2.13
N PHE A 47 1.09 3.05 -3.14
CA PHE A 47 2.35 2.83 -3.85
C PHE A 47 2.84 4.10 -4.56
N GLY A 48 1.93 4.83 -5.21
CA GLY A 48 2.25 6.11 -5.86
C GLY A 48 2.72 7.17 -4.85
N VAL A 49 2.04 7.33 -3.71
CA VAL A 49 2.42 8.31 -2.68
C VAL A 49 3.71 7.90 -1.98
N ALA A 50 3.93 6.62 -1.71
CA ALA A 50 5.15 6.10 -1.08
C ALA A 50 6.38 6.31 -1.98
N ALA A 51 6.26 5.99 -3.28
CA ALA A 51 7.32 6.22 -4.26
C ALA A 51 7.66 7.73 -4.39
N LEU A 52 6.64 8.60 -4.43
CA LEU A 52 6.83 10.05 -4.44
C LEU A 52 7.47 10.57 -3.15
N ALA A 53 7.10 10.02 -1.99
CA ALA A 53 7.69 10.39 -0.71
C ALA A 53 9.16 9.97 -0.61
N ALA A 54 9.49 8.73 -1.03
CA ALA A 54 10.86 8.24 -1.08
C ALA A 54 11.73 9.06 -2.04
N ALA A 55 11.19 9.37 -3.24
CA ALA A 55 11.84 10.22 -4.22
C ALA A 55 12.10 11.65 -3.72
N HIS A 56 11.22 12.17 -2.85
CA HIS A 56 11.40 13.47 -2.21
C HIS A 56 12.47 13.45 -1.12
N LEU A 57 12.54 12.38 -0.32
CA LEU A 57 13.56 12.23 0.73
C LEU A 57 14.98 12.08 0.16
N MET A 58 15.14 11.34 -0.94
CA MET A 58 16.44 11.03 -1.52
C MET A 58 16.99 12.12 -2.46
N GLY A 59 16.17 13.12 -2.79
CA GLY A 59 16.52 14.21 -3.69
C GLY A 59 16.31 13.88 -5.19
N PRO A 60 16.23 14.91 -6.05
CA PRO A 60 15.82 14.79 -7.46
C PRO A 60 16.80 13.97 -8.32
N GLN A 61 18.09 13.92 -7.97
CA GLN A 61 19.09 13.12 -8.68
C GLN A 61 18.97 11.62 -8.38
N ASN A 62 18.31 11.23 -7.29
CA ASN A 62 18.22 9.85 -6.82
C ASN A 62 16.80 9.25 -6.92
N ARG A 63 15.89 9.86 -7.70
CA ARG A 63 14.50 9.38 -7.81
C ARG A 63 14.40 7.94 -8.29
N ALA A 64 15.20 7.55 -9.28
CA ALA A 64 15.25 6.17 -9.77
C ALA A 64 15.70 5.19 -8.67
N LYS A 65 16.72 5.56 -7.89
CA LYS A 65 17.18 4.77 -6.73
C LYS A 65 16.12 4.69 -5.64
N ALA A 66 15.36 5.77 -5.41
CA ALA A 66 14.29 5.79 -4.43
C ALA A 66 13.16 4.82 -4.79
N VAL A 67 12.75 4.79 -6.06
CA VAL A 67 11.76 3.82 -6.54
C VAL A 67 12.33 2.40 -6.45
N ALA A 68 13.59 2.19 -6.81
CA ALA A 68 14.25 0.90 -6.68
C ALA A 68 14.23 0.39 -5.23
N HIS A 69 14.56 1.24 -4.24
CA HIS A 69 14.49 0.85 -2.82
C HIS A 69 13.08 0.49 -2.36
N VAL A 70 12.05 1.21 -2.82
CA VAL A 70 10.64 0.89 -2.50
C VAL A 70 10.25 -0.48 -3.09
N LEU A 71 10.64 -0.75 -4.33
CA LEU A 71 10.39 -2.05 -4.98
C LEU A 71 11.16 -3.19 -4.29
N THR A 72 12.43 -2.97 -3.94
CA THR A 72 13.22 -3.97 -3.19
C THR A 72 12.58 -4.26 -1.83
N GLY A 73 12.12 -3.24 -1.12
CA GLY A 73 11.40 -3.41 0.14
C GLY A 73 10.11 -4.23 -0.03
N LEU A 74 9.35 -4.00 -1.11
CA LEU A 74 8.16 -4.80 -1.44
C LEU A 74 8.53 -6.26 -1.70
N THR A 75 9.58 -6.53 -2.48
CA THR A 75 10.03 -7.90 -2.75
C THR A 75 10.40 -8.63 -1.45
N VAL A 76 11.19 -8.00 -0.58
CA VAL A 76 11.57 -8.57 0.71
C VAL A 76 10.34 -8.81 1.58
N ALA A 77 9.41 -7.86 1.63
CA ALA A 77 8.17 -8.01 2.38
C ALA A 77 7.32 -9.19 1.88
N THR A 78 7.22 -9.40 0.57
CA THR A 78 6.46 -10.52 0.00
C THR A 78 7.14 -11.86 0.27
N VAL A 79 8.47 -11.93 0.10
CA VAL A 79 9.24 -13.16 0.36
C VAL A 79 9.10 -13.61 1.82
N LEU A 80 9.13 -12.67 2.77
CA LEU A 80 8.97 -12.97 4.19
C LEU A 80 7.49 -13.15 4.58
N GLY A 81 6.58 -12.41 3.95
CA GLY A 81 5.17 -12.38 4.33
C GLY A 81 4.38 -13.59 3.86
N VAL A 82 4.64 -14.12 2.66
CA VAL A 82 3.91 -15.28 2.11
C VAL A 82 4.02 -16.53 3.00
N PRO A 83 5.21 -16.89 3.54
CA PRO A 83 5.33 -18.03 4.47
C PRO A 83 4.71 -17.79 5.86
N MET A 84 4.48 -16.54 6.25
CA MET A 84 3.95 -16.18 7.57
C MET A 84 2.43 -15.99 7.59
N ALA A 85 1.79 -15.93 6.42
CA ALA A 85 0.34 -15.82 6.24
C ALA A 85 -0.32 -17.20 6.25
#